data_AF-A0ABD2EHR0-F1
#
_entry.id   AF-A0ABD2EHR0-F1
#
_cell.length_a   1.000
_cell.length_b   1.000
_cell.length_c   1.000
_cell.angle_alpha   90.00
_cell.angle_beta   90.00
_cell.angle_gamma   90.00
#
_symmetry.space_group_name_H-M   'P 1'
#
loop_
_entity.id
_entity.type
_entity.pdbx_description
1 polymer ?
#
loop_
_entity_poly.entity_id
_entity_poly.type
_entity_poly.pdbx_seq_one_letter_code
_entity_poly.pdbx_strand_id
1 'polypeptide(L)'
;TCLLLNPPVLALGPMALWLTMVIALTCLGGLASPGPVPPSTNLKELIGELVNITQDQKAPLCNGSMVWSVNLTAGVYCAALESLINVSGCSAIQKTQRMLRGLCTHKPSAGQVPSSHIQDTKIEVAQFVKDLLRHLRKLFHHGKFN
;
A
#
# COMPACT_ATOMS: atom_id res chain seq x y z
N THR A 1 -9.68 1.60 -22.98
CA THR A 1 -10.35 1.05 -24.17
C THR A 1 -11.50 1.97 -24.54
N CYS A 2 -11.28 2.91 -25.46
CA CYS A 2 -12.39 3.60 -26.12
C CYS A 2 -12.99 2.60 -27.11
N LEU A 3 -13.90 1.76 -26.62
CA LEU A 3 -14.71 0.89 -27.46
C LEU A 3 -15.83 1.74 -28.06
N LEU A 4 -15.82 1.78 -29.39
CA LEU A 4 -16.92 2.06 -30.31
C LEU A 4 -17.65 3.40 -30.16
N LEU A 5 -17.47 4.25 -31.17
CA LEU A 5 -18.60 4.65 -32.02
C LEU A 5 -18.02 5.11 -33.37
N ASN A 6 -18.30 4.34 -34.42
CA ASN A 6 -18.05 4.73 -35.81
C ASN A 6 -19.13 5.77 -36.18
N PRO A 7 -18.82 7.05 -36.45
CA PRO A 7 -19.84 7.97 -36.97
C PRO A 7 -19.88 7.88 -38.50
N PRO A 8 -21.07 7.93 -39.12
CA PRO A 8 -21.20 7.88 -40.57
C PRO A 8 -20.58 9.15 -41.17
N VAL A 9 -19.87 8.94 -42.29
CA VAL A 9 -19.33 9.99 -43.14
C VAL A 9 -20.47 10.79 -43.75
N LEU A 10 -20.96 11.85 -43.10
CA LEU A 10 -21.83 12.84 -43.75
C LEU A 10 -21.60 14.24 -43.16
N ALA A 11 -21.11 15.13 -44.04
CA ALA A 11 -21.10 16.60 -43.93
C ALA A 11 -20.30 17.24 -42.76
N LEU A 12 -18.98 17.33 -42.93
CA LEU A 12 -18.09 18.15 -42.07
C LEU A 12 -18.19 19.64 -42.42
N GLY A 13 -19.02 20.39 -41.69
CA GLY A 13 -18.91 21.85 -41.62
C GLY A 13 -17.68 22.29 -40.80
N PRO A 14 -17.15 23.52 -40.97
CA PRO A 14 -15.91 23.97 -40.34
C PRO A 14 -15.96 23.94 -38.80
N MET A 15 -17.15 24.08 -38.19
CA MET A 15 -17.35 23.96 -36.75
C MET A 15 -17.21 22.52 -36.22
N ALA A 16 -17.46 21.49 -37.04
CA ALA A 16 -17.40 20.09 -36.65
C ALA A 16 -15.95 19.54 -36.60
N LEU A 17 -15.04 20.18 -37.34
CA LEU A 17 -13.62 19.81 -37.41
C LEU A 17 -12.84 20.20 -36.14
N TRP A 18 -13.27 21.27 -35.47
CA TRP A 18 -12.68 21.69 -34.20
C TRP A 18 -13.08 20.78 -33.03
N LEU A 19 -14.35 20.36 -32.99
CA LEU A 19 -14.85 19.47 -31.93
C LEU A 19 -14.18 18.08 -31.98
N THR A 20 -13.89 17.57 -33.18
CA THR A 20 -13.20 16.28 -33.36
C THR A 20 -11.73 16.34 -32.91
N MET A 21 -11.04 17.46 -33.12
CA MET A 21 -9.66 17.65 -32.62
C MET A 21 -9.59 17.69 -31.08
N VAL A 22 -10.56 18.32 -30.42
CA VAL A 22 -10.62 18.39 -28.94
C VAL A 22 -10.86 17.01 -28.33
N ILE A 23 -11.74 16.20 -28.94
CA ILE A 23 -12.04 14.83 -28.48
C ILE A 23 -10.82 13.91 -28.69
N ALA A 24 -10.09 14.06 -29.80
CA ALA A 24 -8.83 13.34 -30.00
C ALA A 24 -7.77 13.73 -28.96
N LEU A 25 -7.63 15.02 -28.63
CA LEU A 25 -6.66 15.49 -27.63
C LEU A 25 -6.95 14.94 -26.22
N THR A 26 -8.23 14.86 -25.83
CA THR A 26 -8.61 14.32 -24.51
C THR A 26 -8.39 12.81 -24.41
N CYS A 27 -8.43 12.08 -25.54
CA CYS A 27 -8.07 10.66 -25.58
C CYS A 27 -6.57 10.39 -25.44
N LEU A 28 -5.68 11.32 -25.81
CA LEU A 28 -4.24 11.20 -25.58
C LEU A 28 -3.81 11.47 -24.12
N GLY A 29 -4.66 12.14 -23.33
CA GLY A 29 -4.39 12.45 -21.92
C GLY A 29 -4.32 11.23 -21.00
N GLY A 30 -4.71 10.04 -21.46
CA GLY A 30 -4.66 8.79 -20.71
C GLY A 30 -3.30 8.09 -20.67
N LEU A 31 -2.28 8.60 -21.37
CA LEU A 31 -0.97 7.95 -21.49
C LEU A 31 0.02 8.29 -20.37
N ALA A 32 -0.32 9.19 -19.46
CA ALA A 32 0.52 9.57 -18.33
C ALA A 32 0.20 8.81 -17.03
N SER A 33 -0.44 7.63 -17.12
CA SER A 33 -0.63 6.79 -15.94
C SER A 33 0.72 6.22 -15.52
N PRO A 34 1.23 6.52 -14.30
CA PRO A 34 2.48 5.94 -13.82
C PRO A 34 2.37 4.42 -13.87
N GLY A 35 3.35 3.78 -14.51
CA GLY A 35 3.40 2.32 -14.58
C GLY A 35 3.41 1.68 -13.19
N PRO A 36 2.99 0.40 -13.07
CA PRO A 36 3.03 -0.31 -11.80
C PRO A 36 4.43 -0.26 -11.18
N VAL A 37 4.53 0.21 -9.93
CA VAL A 37 5.80 0.27 -9.20
C VAL A 37 6.28 -1.16 -8.91
N PRO A 38 7.56 -1.50 -9.16
CA PRO A 38 8.07 -2.84 -8.88
C PRO A 38 7.88 -3.22 -7.40
N PRO A 39 7.51 -4.48 -7.08
CA PRO A 39 7.32 -4.94 -5.70
C PRO A 39 8.55 -4.73 -4.80
N SER A 40 9.76 -4.89 -5.36
CA SER A 40 11.02 -4.63 -4.67
C SER A 40 11.19 -3.17 -4.24
N THR A 41 10.68 -2.22 -5.03
CA THR A 41 10.72 -0.78 -4.73
C THR A 41 9.78 -0.46 -3.57
N ASN A 42 8.58 -1.03 -3.56
CA ASN A 42 7.62 -0.83 -2.47
C ASN A 42 8.14 -1.40 -1.14
N LEU A 43 8.75 -2.59 -1.15
CA LEU A 43 9.37 -3.16 0.06
C LEU A 43 10.55 -2.32 0.54
N LYS A 44 11.41 -1.84 -0.37
CA LYS A 44 12.54 -0.97 -0.03
C LYS A 44 12.07 0.34 0.61
N GLU A 45 11.01 0.95 0.08
CA GLU A 45 10.43 2.18 0.61
C GLU A 45 9.83 1.94 2.00
N LEU A 46 9.10 0.85 2.20
CA LEU A 46 8.58 0.44 3.51
C LEU A 46 9.71 0.22 4.53
N ILE A 47 10.79 -0.48 4.15
CA ILE A 47 11.96 -0.66 5.03
C ILE A 47 12.55 0.70 5.40
N GLY A 48 12.69 1.62 4.44
CA GLY A 48 13.18 2.97 4.70
C GLY A 48 12.31 3.74 5.70
N GLU A 49 10.99 3.66 5.55
CA GLU A 49 10.04 4.27 6.48
C GLU A 49 10.15 3.69 7.89
N LEU A 50 10.22 2.37 8.01
CA LEU A 50 10.36 1.69 9.30
C LEU A 50 11.70 2.03 9.99
N VAL A 51 12.78 2.21 9.22
CA VAL A 51 14.07 2.72 9.75
C VAL A 51 13.90 4.13 10.26
N ASN A 52 13.30 5.02 9.47
CA ASN A 52 13.09 6.42 9.84
C ASN A 52 12.33 6.55 11.18
N ILE A 53 11.27 5.76 11.38
CA ILE A 53 10.50 5.81 12.62
C ILE A 53 11.19 5.10 13.79
N THR A 54 12.22 4.27 13.58
CA THR A 54 12.90 3.53 14.68
C THR A 54 14.23 4.13 15.11
N GLN A 55 14.88 4.94 14.27
CA GLN A 55 16.26 5.38 14.47
C GLN A 55 16.45 6.40 15.60
N ASP A 56 15.48 7.29 15.84
CA ASP A 56 15.66 8.45 16.75
C ASP A 56 14.60 8.58 17.85
N GLN A 57 14.12 7.45 18.36
CA GLN A 57 13.06 7.47 19.37
C GLN A 57 13.60 7.72 20.78
N LYS A 58 13.68 9.01 21.14
CA LYS A 58 13.92 9.47 22.52
C LYS A 58 12.70 9.27 23.43
N ALA A 59 11.51 9.20 22.85
CA ALA A 59 10.24 8.93 23.50
C ALA A 59 9.62 7.63 22.95
N PRO A 60 8.79 6.91 23.72
CA PRO A 60 8.17 5.68 23.25
C PRO A 60 7.22 5.93 22.08
N LEU A 61 7.35 5.13 21.02
CA LEU A 61 6.55 5.25 19.80
C LEU A 61 5.06 5.21 20.12
N CYS A 62 4.31 6.16 19.55
CA CYS A 62 2.86 6.27 19.76
C CYS A 62 2.48 6.27 21.26
N ASN A 63 3.24 6.99 22.10
CA ASN A 63 3.05 7.06 23.55
C ASN A 63 3.05 5.69 24.25
N GLY A 64 3.80 4.72 23.74
CA GLY A 64 3.84 3.36 24.31
C GLY A 64 2.57 2.56 24.04
N SER A 65 1.82 2.92 22.99
CA SER A 65 0.66 2.12 22.57
C SER A 65 1.04 0.66 22.35
N MET A 66 0.07 -0.22 22.60
CA MET A 66 0.24 -1.67 22.52
C MET A 66 -0.56 -2.23 21.34
N VAL A 67 0.03 -3.17 20.62
CA VAL A 67 -0.60 -3.86 19.49
C VAL A 67 -0.47 -5.36 19.64
N TRP A 68 -1.37 -6.10 18.99
CA TRP A 68 -1.30 -7.55 18.95
C TRP A 68 -0.04 -8.01 18.24
N SER A 69 0.72 -8.90 18.86
CA SER A 69 1.79 -9.62 18.18
C SER A 69 1.18 -10.53 17.13
N VAL A 70 1.78 -10.59 15.93
CA VAL A 70 1.35 -11.47 14.86
C VAL A 70 2.49 -12.35 14.40
N ASN A 71 2.14 -13.52 13.87
CA ASN A 71 3.11 -14.40 13.25
C ASN A 71 3.52 -13.85 11.87
N LEU A 72 4.75 -13.36 11.75
CA LEU A 72 5.31 -12.83 10.50
C LEU A 72 5.77 -13.99 9.60
N THR A 73 4.82 -14.77 9.05
CA THR A 73 5.10 -15.91 8.16
C THR A 73 4.48 -15.72 6.77
N ALA A 74 3.20 -16.05 6.60
CA ALA A 74 2.46 -15.83 5.36
C ALA A 74 1.54 -14.61 5.50
N GLY A 75 1.43 -13.77 4.46
CA GLY A 75 0.58 -12.58 4.51
C GLY A 75 1.08 -11.49 5.45
N VAL A 76 2.41 -11.35 5.58
CA VAL A 76 3.10 -10.44 6.52
C VAL A 76 2.53 -9.02 6.48
N TYR A 77 2.29 -8.47 5.29
CA TYR A 77 1.79 -7.11 5.14
C TYR A 77 0.38 -6.91 5.69
N CYS A 78 -0.51 -7.89 5.47
CA CYS A 78 -1.88 -7.84 5.95
C CYS A 78 -1.94 -8.03 7.46
N ALA A 79 -1.23 -9.03 8.00
CA ALA A 79 -1.16 -9.25 9.44
C ALA A 79 -0.58 -8.01 10.16
N ALA A 80 0.46 -7.39 9.61
CA ALA A 80 1.04 -6.19 10.18
C ALA A 80 0.06 -4.99 10.15
N LEU A 81 -0.71 -4.85 9.07
CA LEU A 81 -1.74 -3.83 8.97
C LEU A 81 -2.86 -4.04 9.99
N GLU A 82 -3.35 -5.28 10.16
CA GLU A 82 -4.40 -5.62 11.12
C GLU A 82 -4.00 -5.31 12.56
N SER A 83 -2.74 -5.52 12.93
CA SER A 83 -2.23 -5.11 14.25
C SER A 83 -2.16 -3.60 14.41
N LEU A 84 -1.61 -2.90 13.41
CA LEU A 84 -1.33 -1.46 13.51
C LEU A 84 -2.55 -0.59 13.30
N ILE A 85 -3.59 -1.04 12.59
CA ILE A 85 -4.75 -0.21 12.26
C ILE A 85 -5.57 0.21 13.50
N ASN A 86 -5.45 -0.56 14.58
CA ASN A 86 -6.11 -0.29 15.86
C ASN A 86 -5.44 0.84 16.66
N VAL A 87 -4.26 1.31 16.22
CA VAL A 87 -3.57 2.45 16.84
C VAL A 87 -4.04 3.72 16.14
N SER A 88 -4.91 4.48 16.80
CA SER A 88 -5.38 5.79 16.36
C SER A 88 -4.53 6.92 16.94
N GLY A 89 -4.59 8.11 16.33
CA GLY A 89 -3.90 9.31 16.83
C GLY A 89 -2.37 9.31 16.71
N CYS A 90 -1.75 8.28 16.15
CA CYS A 90 -0.30 8.21 15.95
C CYS A 90 0.09 8.51 14.49
N SER A 91 0.50 9.75 14.22
CA SER A 91 0.94 10.18 12.89
C SER A 91 2.22 9.48 12.42
N ALA A 92 3.11 9.10 13.35
CA ALA A 92 4.38 8.45 13.05
C ALA A 92 4.21 7.14 12.24
N ILE A 93 3.14 6.39 12.47
CA ILE A 93 2.90 5.12 11.76
C ILE A 93 1.91 5.26 10.59
N GLN A 94 1.37 6.45 10.35
CA GLN A 94 0.31 6.66 9.34
C GLN A 94 0.80 6.33 7.92
N LYS A 95 2.04 6.74 7.59
CA LYS A 95 2.66 6.42 6.29
C LYS A 95 2.93 4.92 6.16
N THR A 96 3.41 4.29 7.23
CA THR A 96 3.59 2.83 7.31
C THR A 96 2.27 2.07 7.06
N GLN A 97 1.18 2.45 7.74
CA GLN A 97 -0.15 1.86 7.53
C GLN A 97 -0.63 2.01 6.08
N ARG A 98 -0.37 3.15 5.44
CA ARG A 98 -0.72 3.38 4.02
C ARG A 98 0.06 2.46 3.08
N MET A 99 1.36 2.29 3.29
CA MET A 99 2.21 1.39 2.50
C MET A 99 1.76 -0.06 2.67
N LEU A 100 1.51 -0.50 3.91
CA LEU A 100 1.02 -1.84 4.20
C LEU A 100 -0.32 -2.13 3.54
N ARG A 101 -1.24 -1.15 3.48
CA ARG A 101 -2.51 -1.28 2.72
C ARG A 101 -2.29 -1.55 1.24
N GLY A 102 -1.30 -0.91 0.61
CA GLY A 102 -0.98 -1.14 -0.80
C GLY A 102 -0.32 -2.48 -1.07
N LEU A 103 0.42 -3.01 -0.09
CA LEU A 103 1.12 -4.30 -0.17
C LEU A 103 0.24 -5.49 0.25
N CYS A 104 -0.80 -5.25 1.05
CA CYS A 104 -1.75 -6.26 1.44
C CYS A 104 -2.71 -6.58 0.28
N THR A 105 -2.48 -7.71 -0.38
CA THR A 105 -3.32 -8.18 -1.51
C THR A 105 -4.59 -8.91 -1.06
N HIS A 106 -4.68 -9.34 0.20
CA HIS A 106 -5.88 -9.94 0.75
C HIS A 106 -6.90 -8.87 1.15
N LYS A 107 -7.99 -8.79 0.39
CA LYS A 107 -9.28 -8.37 0.95
C LYS A 107 -9.74 -9.52 1.85
N PRO A 108 -10.11 -9.30 3.13
CA PRO A 108 -10.56 -10.39 3.99
C PRO A 108 -11.76 -11.08 3.32
N SER A 109 -11.53 -12.29 2.80
CA SER A 109 -12.60 -13.12 2.24
C SER A 109 -13.43 -13.65 3.41
N ALA A 110 -14.75 -13.59 3.29
CA ALA A 110 -15.73 -14.01 4.29
C ALA A 110 -15.63 -15.52 4.56
N GLY A 111 -14.62 -15.93 5.31
CA GLY A 111 -14.30 -17.33 5.60
C GLY A 111 -12.83 -17.57 5.96
N GLN A 112 -11.93 -16.61 5.72
CA GLN A 112 -10.60 -16.67 6.31
C GLN A 112 -10.72 -16.27 7.77
N VAL A 113 -10.45 -17.22 8.66
CA VAL A 113 -10.29 -16.95 10.08
C VAL A 113 -9.24 -15.84 10.19
N PRO A 114 -9.59 -14.66 10.74
CA PRO A 114 -8.66 -13.55 10.82
C PRO A 114 -7.39 -14.01 11.53
N SER A 115 -6.25 -13.41 11.17
CA SER A 115 -4.97 -13.64 11.86
C SER A 115 -5.06 -13.41 13.39
N SER A 116 -6.19 -12.83 13.83
CA SER A 116 -6.61 -12.64 15.21
C SER A 116 -6.88 -13.90 16.04
N HIS A 117 -7.00 -15.10 15.45
CA HIS A 117 -7.31 -16.31 16.25
C HIS A 117 -6.12 -16.81 17.11
N ILE A 118 -4.92 -16.23 16.96
CA ILE A 118 -3.73 -16.54 17.78
C ILE A 118 -3.09 -15.24 18.29
N GLN A 119 -3.91 -14.30 18.78
CA GLN A 119 -3.43 -13.05 19.37
C GLN A 119 -3.44 -13.16 20.89
N ASP A 120 -2.47 -13.90 21.44
CA ASP A 120 -2.41 -14.14 22.89
C ASP A 120 -1.61 -13.06 23.64
N THR A 121 -0.84 -12.24 22.93
CA THR A 121 0.08 -11.26 23.53
C THR A 121 0.01 -9.92 22.82
N LYS A 122 -0.02 -8.84 23.62
CA LYS A 122 0.19 -7.48 23.14
C LYS A 122 1.62 -7.05 23.43
N ILE A 123 2.23 -6.37 22.48
CA ILE A 123 3.57 -5.79 22.58
C ILE A 123 3.54 -4.31 22.22
N GLU A 124 4.53 -3.55 22.68
CA GLU A 124 4.63 -2.14 22.32
C GLU A 124 4.78 -1.96 20.81
N VAL A 125 4.18 -0.90 20.27
CA VAL A 125 4.32 -0.55 18.83
C VAL A 125 5.80 -0.39 18.46
N ALA A 126 6.63 0.16 19.34
CA ALA A 126 8.07 0.28 19.11
C ALA A 126 8.75 -1.08 18.91
N GLN A 127 8.41 -2.07 19.73
CA GLN A 127 8.93 -3.42 19.61
C GLN A 127 8.40 -4.12 18.36
N PHE A 128 7.09 -4.00 18.11
CA PHE A 128 6.44 -4.53 16.91
C PHE A 128 7.10 -4.06 15.61
N VAL A 129 7.33 -2.75 15.49
CA VAL A 129 7.96 -2.14 14.32
C VAL A 129 9.39 -2.65 14.12
N LYS A 130 10.16 -2.85 15.20
CA LYS A 130 11.53 -3.42 15.13
C LYS A 130 11.51 -4.86 14.62
N ASP A 131 10.59 -5.67 15.10
CA ASP A 131 10.46 -7.07 14.70
C ASP A 131 10.00 -7.18 13.23
N LEU A 132 9.06 -6.33 12.82
CA LEU A 132 8.64 -6.20 11.43
C LEU A 132 9.81 -5.80 10.53
N LEU A 133 10.55 -4.74 10.88
CA LEU A 133 11.72 -4.27 10.12
C LEU A 133 12.76 -5.38 9.96
N ARG A 134 13.07 -6.13 11.02
CA ARG A 134 14.00 -7.25 10.97
C ARG A 134 13.52 -8.32 10.00
N HIS A 135 12.23 -8.65 10.03
CA HIS A 135 11.64 -9.65 9.13
C HIS A 135 11.68 -9.18 7.66
N LEU A 136 11.26 -7.94 7.38
CA LEU A 136 11.25 -7.39 6.02
C LEU A 136 12.64 -7.30 5.41
N ARG A 137 13.67 -6.96 6.19
CA ARG A 137 15.07 -7.03 5.72
C ARG A 137 15.47 -8.44 5.30
N LYS A 138 15.07 -9.48 6.06
CA LYS A 138 15.32 -10.88 5.68
C LYS A 138 14.61 -11.22 4.37
N LEU A 139 13.35 -10.81 4.19
CA LEU A 139 12.62 -11.04 2.94
C LEU A 139 13.32 -10.35 1.76
N PHE A 140 13.70 -9.09 1.92
CA PHE A 140 14.41 -8.33 0.90
C PHE A 140 15.74 -8.98 0.51
N HIS A 141 16.53 -9.44 1.48
CA HIS A 141 17.79 -10.16 1.20
C HIS A 141 17.59 -11.49 0.48
N HIS A 142 16.47 -12.19 0.71
CA HIS A 142 16.13 -13.43 0.02
C HIS A 142 15.37 -13.22 -1.30
N GLY A 143 15.16 -11.97 -1.74
CA GLY A 143 14.42 -11.67 -2.97
C GLY A 143 12.92 -12.02 -2.90
N LYS A 144 12.34 -12.08 -1.70
CA LYS A 144 10.91 -12.32 -1.48
C LYS A 144 10.20 -10.98 -1.27
N PHE A 145 9.26 -10.61 -2.13
CA PHE A 145 8.65 -9.26 -2.14
C PHE A 145 7.13 -9.26 -1.94
N ASN A 146 6.55 -10.44 -1.82
CA ASN A 146 5.13 -10.76 -1.87
C ASN A 146 4.63 -11.30 -0.53
#